data_AF-A0AAV1DWL5-F1
#
_entry.id   AF-A0AAV1DWL5-F1
#
_cell.length_a   1.000
_cell.length_b   1.000
_cell.length_c   1.000
_cell.angle_alpha   90.00
_cell.angle_beta   90.00
_cell.angle_gamma   90.00
#
_symmetry.space_group_name_H-M   'P 1'
#
loop_
_entity.id
_entity.type
_entity.pdbx_description
1 polymer ?
#
loop_
_entity_poly.entity_id
_entity_poly.type
_entity_poly.pdbx_seq_one_letter_code
_entity_poly.pdbx_strand_id
1 'polypeptide(L)'
;MSSFCRQVLMSLMIICASFQLILGSSFEFQVGDHMGWSVPRSKDTKFYNDWASEKRFKLGDSILFKYRKDSVMEVGEAEYKQCNSTHPIFFSNTGNTVFHLDRSGYFYFISGAAGHCSKGQRMIVKVLGNDPFHPPSSQKSSSSATISSISLAIFSFVLLLPVVASVNFLFLSLCNSYNLF
;
A
#
# COMPACT_ATOMS: atom_id res chain seq x y z
N MET A 1 7.35 42.94 -2.55
CA MET A 1 7.27 41.91 -1.49
C MET A 1 8.67 41.70 -0.94
N SER A 2 8.85 41.82 0.37
CA SER A 2 10.17 41.79 1.03
C SER A 2 10.92 40.50 0.74
N SER A 3 12.25 40.59 0.67
CA SER A 3 13.17 39.43 0.52
C SER A 3 12.87 38.33 1.56
N PHE A 4 12.40 38.74 2.74
CA PHE A 4 11.93 37.89 3.83
C PHE A 4 10.70 37.04 3.49
N CYS A 5 9.69 37.61 2.84
CA CYS A 5 8.52 36.85 2.40
C CYS A 5 8.92 35.75 1.39
N ARG A 6 9.87 36.07 0.50
CA ARG A 6 10.44 35.09 -0.45
C ARG A 6 11.22 33.99 0.26
N GLN A 7 11.97 34.30 1.32
CA GLN A 7 12.76 33.30 2.05
C GLN A 7 11.89 32.36 2.89
N VAL A 8 10.85 32.88 3.57
CA VAL A 8 9.86 32.07 4.31
C VAL A 8 9.08 31.16 3.35
N LEU A 9 8.67 31.67 2.19
CA LEU A 9 8.00 30.88 1.15
C LEU A 9 8.88 29.72 0.68
N MET A 10 10.18 29.97 0.44
CA MET A 10 11.12 28.93 0.02
C MET A 10 11.33 27.86 1.10
N SER A 11 11.46 28.25 2.37
CA SER A 11 11.57 27.29 3.48
C SER A 11 10.32 26.42 3.64
N LEU A 12 9.13 27.00 3.51
CA LEU A 12 7.87 26.24 3.57
C LEU A 12 7.77 25.21 2.44
N MET A 13 8.16 25.59 1.22
CA MET A 13 8.17 24.68 0.06
C MET A 13 9.15 23.51 0.24
N ILE A 14 10.32 23.76 0.84
CA ILE A 14 11.32 22.71 1.14
C ILE A 14 10.80 21.75 2.21
N ILE A 15 10.12 22.24 3.25
CA ILE A 15 9.51 21.41 4.30
C ILE A 15 8.35 20.56 3.73
N CYS A 16 7.50 21.14 2.89
CA CYS A 16 6.44 20.39 2.23
C CYS A 16 6.99 19.31 1.29
N ALA A 17 8.04 19.63 0.52
CA ALA A 17 8.68 18.68 -0.38
C ALA A 17 9.37 17.53 0.39
N SER A 18 10.04 17.83 1.51
CA SER A 18 10.65 16.79 2.35
C SER A 18 9.62 15.90 3.02
N PHE A 19 8.47 16.44 3.43
CA PHE A 19 7.37 15.67 3.99
C PHE A 19 6.77 14.68 2.97
N GLN A 20 6.64 15.09 1.71
CA GLN A 20 6.17 14.22 0.61
C GLN A 20 7.14 13.07 0.32
N LEU A 21 8.45 13.25 0.53
CA LEU A 21 9.45 12.19 0.33
C LEU A 21 9.42 11.11 1.41
N ILE A 22 8.86 11.41 2.59
CA ILE A 22 8.83 10.50 3.74
C ILE A 22 7.59 9.59 3.71
N LEU A 23 6.46 10.11 3.20
CA LEU A 23 5.25 9.35 2.98
C LEU A 23 5.38 8.58 1.67
N GLY A 24 5.90 7.36 1.74
CA GLY A 24 5.95 6.47 0.57
C GLY A 24 4.58 6.39 -0.12
N SER A 25 4.57 6.40 -1.45
CA SER A 25 3.34 6.27 -2.24
C SER A 25 2.79 4.85 -2.09
N SER A 26 1.57 4.72 -1.58
CA SER A 26 0.75 3.49 -1.63
C SER A 26 -0.31 3.64 -2.73
N PHE A 27 -0.51 2.59 -3.51
CA PHE A 27 -1.52 2.54 -4.55
C PHE A 27 -2.67 1.60 -4.18
N GLU A 28 -3.88 1.96 -4.63
CA GLU A 28 -5.04 1.09 -4.57
C GLU A 28 -5.35 0.54 -5.97
N PHE A 29 -5.46 -0.79 -6.10
CA PHE A 29 -5.74 -1.46 -7.36
C PHE A 29 -7.14 -2.07 -7.34
N GLN A 30 -8.04 -1.58 -8.21
CA GLN A 30 -9.36 -2.17 -8.37
C GLN A 30 -9.31 -3.43 -9.24
N VAL A 31 -9.67 -4.57 -8.65
CA VAL A 31 -9.64 -5.88 -9.30
C VAL A 31 -10.59 -5.94 -10.50
N GLY A 32 -10.08 -6.42 -11.64
CA GLY A 32 -10.86 -6.55 -12.87
C GLY A 32 -11.26 -5.22 -13.51
N ASP A 33 -10.65 -4.11 -13.07
CA ASP A 33 -10.96 -2.75 -13.54
C ASP A 33 -12.47 -2.47 -13.51
N HIS A 34 -13.08 -2.18 -14.66
CA HIS A 34 -14.52 -1.91 -14.78
C HIS A 34 -15.42 -3.14 -14.56
N MET A 35 -14.88 -4.35 -14.71
CA MET A 35 -15.64 -5.59 -14.50
C MET A 35 -15.83 -5.93 -13.02
N GLY A 36 -14.93 -5.45 -12.16
CA GLY A 36 -14.94 -5.77 -10.73
C GLY A 36 -14.65 -7.24 -10.44
N TRP A 37 -15.05 -7.70 -9.25
CA TRP A 37 -14.91 -9.09 -8.81
C TRP A 37 -16.20 -9.87 -9.08
N SER A 38 -16.21 -10.59 -10.19
CA SER A 38 -17.32 -11.45 -10.65
C SER A 38 -16.82 -12.64 -11.49
N VAL A 39 -17.69 -13.60 -11.79
CA VAL A 39 -17.32 -14.72 -12.67
C VAL A 39 -16.98 -14.21 -14.08
N PRO A 40 -15.77 -14.46 -14.62
CA PRO A 40 -15.40 -14.03 -15.96
C PRO A 40 -16.34 -14.60 -17.03
N ARG A 41 -16.54 -13.85 -18.12
CA ARG A 41 -17.33 -14.31 -19.27
C ARG A 41 -16.67 -15.56 -19.87
N SER A 42 -17.48 -16.48 -20.38
CA SER A 42 -17.02 -17.74 -20.98
C SER A 42 -16.17 -18.65 -20.06
N LYS A 43 -16.20 -18.43 -18.74
CA LYS A 43 -15.39 -19.17 -17.76
C LYS A 43 -13.89 -19.05 -18.03
N ASP A 44 -13.44 -17.89 -18.50
CA ASP A 44 -12.01 -17.63 -18.66
C ASP A 44 -11.32 -17.66 -17.28
N THR A 45 -10.60 -18.75 -17.03
CA THR A 45 -9.91 -18.99 -15.75
C THR A 45 -8.62 -18.19 -15.60
N LYS A 46 -8.17 -17.48 -16.65
CA LYS A 46 -6.94 -16.70 -16.65
C LYS A 46 -7.17 -15.21 -16.43
N PHE A 47 -8.36 -14.69 -16.77
CA PHE A 47 -8.73 -13.27 -16.69
C PHE A 47 -8.12 -12.50 -15.51
N TYR A 48 -8.35 -12.92 -14.26
CA TYR A 48 -7.81 -12.20 -13.09
C TYR A 48 -6.31 -12.38 -12.88
N ASN A 49 -5.76 -13.53 -13.25
CA ASN A 49 -4.31 -13.76 -13.15
C ASN A 49 -3.56 -12.96 -14.21
N ASP A 50 -4.13 -12.81 -15.40
CA ASP A 50 -3.59 -11.95 -16.45
C ASP A 50 -3.66 -10.49 -15.99
N TRP A 51 -4.81 -10.03 -15.49
CA TRP A 51 -4.96 -8.70 -14.89
C TRP A 51 -3.92 -8.43 -13.78
N ALA A 52 -3.73 -9.39 -12.87
CA ALA A 52 -2.77 -9.25 -11.76
C ALA A 52 -1.32 -9.24 -12.26
N SER A 53 -1.01 -9.98 -13.34
CA SER A 53 0.34 -10.07 -13.91
C SER A 53 0.82 -8.74 -14.53
N GLU A 54 -0.11 -7.89 -14.96
CA GLU A 54 0.18 -6.57 -15.53
C GLU A 54 0.50 -5.51 -14.47
N LYS A 55 0.24 -5.81 -13.18
CA LYS A 55 0.44 -4.85 -12.08
C LYS A 55 1.72 -5.15 -11.31
N ARG A 56 2.25 -4.12 -10.64
CA ARG A 56 3.41 -4.24 -9.74
C ARG A 56 2.98 -3.89 -8.32
N PHE A 57 2.60 -4.91 -7.57
CA PHE A 57 2.21 -4.75 -6.17
C PHE A 57 3.43 -4.65 -5.25
N LYS A 58 3.38 -3.70 -4.31
CA LYS A 58 4.40 -3.47 -3.29
C LYS A 58 3.80 -3.51 -1.89
N LEU A 59 4.67 -3.62 -0.90
CA LEU A 59 4.29 -3.46 0.51
C LEU A 59 3.61 -2.11 0.73
N GLY A 60 2.48 -2.12 1.44
CA GLY A 60 1.68 -0.94 1.73
C GLY A 60 0.62 -0.62 0.68
N ASP A 61 0.68 -1.22 -0.52
CA ASP A 61 -0.40 -1.10 -1.51
C ASP A 61 -1.69 -1.79 -1.01
N SER A 62 -2.80 -1.54 -1.69
CA SER A 62 -4.08 -2.15 -1.38
C SER A 62 -4.79 -2.65 -2.64
N ILE A 63 -5.65 -3.64 -2.45
CA ILE A 63 -6.47 -4.24 -3.50
C ILE A 63 -7.94 -4.04 -3.15
N LEU A 64 -8.67 -3.49 -4.11
CA LEU A 64 -10.09 -3.17 -3.99
C LEU A 64 -10.92 -4.18 -4.78
N PHE A 65 -11.70 -4.97 -4.04
CA PHE A 65 -12.68 -5.91 -4.58
C PHE A 65 -14.08 -5.28 -4.51
N LYS A 66 -14.69 -5.02 -5.68
CA LYS A 66 -16.08 -4.60 -5.81
C LYS A 66 -16.94 -5.74 -6.34
N TYR A 67 -17.95 -6.16 -5.60
CA TYR A 67 -18.83 -7.28 -5.92
C TYR A 67 -20.22 -7.08 -5.29
N ARG A 68 -21.24 -7.84 -5.71
CA ARG A 68 -22.62 -7.68 -5.19
C ARG A 68 -23.07 -8.85 -4.32
N LYS A 69 -23.31 -10.01 -4.92
CA LYS A 69 -23.76 -11.23 -4.24
C LYS A 69 -22.65 -12.26 -4.25
N ASP A 70 -21.54 -11.93 -3.59
CA ASP A 70 -20.34 -12.75 -3.57
C ASP A 70 -19.53 -12.49 -2.30
N SER A 71 -18.35 -13.08 -2.21
CA SER A 71 -17.33 -12.85 -1.20
C SER A 71 -15.94 -12.90 -1.82
N VAL A 72 -14.98 -12.37 -1.09
CA VAL A 72 -13.56 -12.57 -1.34
C VAL A 72 -12.96 -13.32 -0.15
N MET A 73 -12.18 -14.34 -0.46
CA MET A 73 -11.44 -15.13 0.52
C MET A 73 -9.98 -15.16 0.16
N GLU A 74 -9.10 -14.89 1.12
CA GLU A 74 -7.69 -15.28 1.01
C GLU A 74 -7.55 -16.71 1.51
N VAL A 75 -6.83 -17.56 0.78
CA VAL A 75 -6.63 -18.98 1.10
C VAL A 75 -5.18 -19.38 0.89
N GLY A 76 -4.82 -20.60 1.31
CA GLY A 76 -3.55 -21.21 0.95
C GLY A 76 -3.48 -21.64 -0.51
N GLU A 77 -2.27 -21.95 -0.99
CA GLU A 77 -2.06 -22.38 -2.38
C GLU A 77 -2.82 -23.68 -2.72
N ALA A 78 -2.88 -24.63 -1.79
CA ALA A 78 -3.55 -25.91 -1.99
C ALA A 78 -5.08 -25.70 -2.12
N GLU A 79 -5.64 -24.88 -1.24
CA GLU A 79 -7.05 -24.50 -1.24
C GLU A 79 -7.42 -23.73 -2.50
N TYR A 80 -6.56 -22.82 -2.97
CA TYR A 80 -6.74 -22.12 -4.23
C TYR A 80 -6.80 -23.07 -5.44
N LYS A 81 -5.89 -24.06 -5.49
CA LYS A 81 -5.86 -25.07 -6.55
C LYS A 81 -7.14 -25.91 -6.57
N GLN A 82 -7.67 -26.23 -5.39
CA GLN A 82 -8.85 -27.07 -5.19
C GLN A 82 -10.16 -26.26 -5.15
N CYS A 83 -10.11 -24.93 -5.18
CA CYS A 83 -11.24 -24.05 -4.89
C CYS A 83 -11.94 -24.38 -3.56
N ASN A 84 -11.15 -24.70 -2.53
CA ASN A 84 -11.64 -25.00 -1.19
C ASN A 84 -11.86 -23.71 -0.40
N SER A 85 -13.12 -23.40 -0.08
CA SER A 85 -13.54 -22.21 0.66
C SER A 85 -13.80 -22.46 2.15
N THR A 86 -13.49 -23.65 2.67
CA THR A 86 -13.91 -24.08 4.01
C THR A 86 -13.19 -23.33 5.14
N HIS A 87 -11.89 -23.10 4.99
CA HIS A 87 -11.05 -22.47 6.01
C HIS A 87 -10.21 -21.35 5.41
N PRO A 88 -10.81 -20.19 5.13
CA PRO A 88 -10.09 -19.05 4.60
C PRO A 88 -9.21 -18.38 5.66
N ILE A 89 -8.09 -17.81 5.22
CA ILE A 89 -7.20 -16.96 6.04
C ILE A 89 -7.86 -15.60 6.28
N PHE A 90 -8.53 -15.07 5.26
CA PHE A 90 -9.32 -13.85 5.31
C PHE A 90 -10.65 -14.07 4.60
N PHE A 91 -11.72 -13.45 5.10
CA PHE A 91 -13.04 -13.50 4.49
C PHE A 91 -13.71 -12.13 4.57
N SER A 92 -14.35 -11.73 3.47
CA SER A 92 -15.25 -10.59 3.43
C SER A 92 -16.37 -10.81 2.42
N ASN A 93 -17.57 -10.34 2.76
CA ASN A 93 -18.76 -10.38 1.91
C ASN A 93 -19.51 -9.04 1.87
N THR A 94 -18.82 -7.93 2.16
CA THR A 94 -19.43 -6.59 2.27
C THR A 94 -19.82 -5.98 0.92
N GLY A 95 -19.41 -6.58 -0.20
CA GLY A 95 -19.60 -6.06 -1.56
C GLY A 95 -18.56 -5.01 -1.98
N ASN A 96 -17.86 -4.42 -1.01
CA ASN A 96 -16.78 -3.48 -1.25
C ASN A 96 -15.68 -3.73 -0.21
N THR A 97 -14.62 -4.43 -0.61
CA THR A 97 -13.56 -4.89 0.29
C THR A 97 -12.22 -4.33 -0.15
N VAL A 98 -11.56 -3.63 0.77
CA VAL A 98 -10.17 -3.22 0.64
C VAL A 98 -9.30 -4.23 1.39
N PHE A 99 -8.30 -4.78 0.72
CA PHE A 99 -7.32 -5.68 1.31
C PHE A 99 -5.93 -5.02 1.24
N HIS A 100 -5.28 -4.85 2.39
CA HIS A 100 -3.96 -4.23 2.47
C HIS A 100 -2.85 -5.27 2.30
N LEU A 101 -1.85 -4.95 1.48
CA LEU A 101 -0.71 -5.82 1.19
C LEU A 101 0.42 -5.51 2.17
N ASP A 102 0.38 -6.17 3.32
CA ASP A 102 1.28 -5.94 4.47
C ASP A 102 2.54 -6.82 4.46
N ARG A 103 2.57 -7.85 3.61
CA ARG A 103 3.68 -8.81 3.50
C ARG A 103 4.05 -9.09 2.05
N SER A 104 5.32 -9.40 1.82
CA SER A 104 5.83 -9.78 0.51
C SER A 104 5.50 -11.25 0.20
N GLY A 105 5.41 -11.60 -1.08
CA GLY A 105 5.15 -12.97 -1.52
C GLY A 105 3.80 -13.12 -2.21
N TYR A 106 3.24 -14.32 -2.16
CA TYR A 106 2.02 -14.67 -2.87
C TYR A 106 0.79 -14.62 -1.96
N PHE A 107 -0.29 -14.05 -2.49
CA PHE A 107 -1.62 -14.08 -1.91
C PHE A 107 -2.55 -14.77 -2.90
N TYR A 108 -3.37 -15.68 -2.41
CA TYR A 108 -4.28 -16.46 -3.23
C TYR A 108 -5.70 -16.10 -2.85
N PHE A 109 -6.43 -15.48 -3.79
CA PHE A 109 -7.80 -15.06 -3.59
C PHE A 109 -8.77 -15.94 -4.37
N ILE A 110 -9.87 -16.32 -3.74
CA ILE A 110 -10.98 -17.04 -4.37
C ILE A 110 -12.32 -16.41 -4.01
N SER A 111 -13.32 -16.60 -4.88
CA SER A 111 -14.72 -16.38 -4.49
C SER A 111 -15.20 -17.51 -3.59
N GLY A 112 -15.92 -17.15 -2.52
CA GLY A 112 -16.57 -18.12 -1.63
C GLY A 112 -17.94 -18.60 -2.12
N ALA A 113 -18.46 -18.03 -3.21
CA ALA A 113 -19.74 -18.45 -3.79
C ALA A 113 -19.60 -19.79 -4.54
N ALA A 114 -20.61 -20.66 -4.39
CA ALA A 114 -20.56 -22.02 -4.91
C ALA A 114 -20.29 -22.06 -6.43
N GLY A 115 -19.19 -22.72 -6.80
CA GLY A 115 -18.78 -22.91 -8.20
C GLY A 115 -18.18 -21.67 -8.90
N HIS A 116 -18.09 -20.51 -8.24
CA HIS A 116 -17.52 -19.29 -8.85
C HIS A 116 -16.00 -19.40 -9.03
N CYS A 117 -15.28 -19.89 -8.01
CA CYS A 117 -13.84 -20.13 -8.10
C CYS A 117 -13.49 -21.06 -9.28
N SER A 118 -14.19 -22.17 -9.43
CA SER A 118 -13.97 -23.14 -10.52
C SER A 118 -14.30 -22.58 -11.91
N LYS A 119 -15.13 -21.53 -11.98
CA LYS A 119 -15.45 -20.79 -13.22
C LYS A 119 -14.48 -19.63 -13.49
N GLY A 120 -13.41 -19.51 -12.71
CA GLY A 120 -12.35 -18.53 -12.97
C GLY A 120 -12.35 -17.31 -12.05
N GLN A 121 -13.27 -17.20 -11.08
CA GLN A 121 -13.25 -16.10 -10.11
C GLN A 121 -12.26 -16.39 -8.97
N ARG A 122 -10.98 -16.36 -9.33
CA ARG A 122 -9.83 -16.62 -8.48
C ARG A 122 -8.61 -15.86 -9.01
N MET A 123 -7.74 -15.39 -8.13
CA MET A 123 -6.62 -14.52 -8.49
C MET A 123 -5.39 -14.80 -7.62
N ILE A 124 -4.21 -14.75 -8.23
CA ILE A 124 -2.92 -14.80 -7.53
C ILE A 124 -2.28 -13.42 -7.61
N VAL A 125 -1.91 -12.87 -6.46
CA VAL A 125 -1.19 -11.60 -6.35
C VAL A 125 0.22 -11.88 -5.87
N LYS A 126 1.21 -11.29 -6.55
CA LYS A 126 2.61 -11.32 -6.13
C LYS A 126 3.02 -9.93 -5.65
N VAL A 127 3.30 -9.81 -4.36
CA VAL A 127 3.81 -8.59 -3.73
C VAL A 127 5.33 -8.63 -3.70
N LEU A 128 5.95 -7.62 -4.29
CA LEU A 128 7.40 -7.48 -4.32
C LEU A 128 7.90 -7.08 -2.91
N GLY A 129 8.93 -7.77 -2.44
CA GLY A 129 9.69 -7.37 -1.27
C GLY A 129 10.72 -6.29 -1.63
N ASN A 130 11.22 -5.59 -0.60
CA ASN A 130 12.31 -4.65 -0.72
C ASN A 130 13.64 -5.41 -0.82
N ASP A 131 13.90 -6.06 -1.95
CA ASP A 131 15.23 -6.60 -2.24
C ASP A 131 15.67 -6.11 -3.63
N PRO A 132 16.65 -5.19 -3.73
CA PRO A 132 17.15 -4.73 -5.01
C PRO A 132 17.96 -5.79 -5.77
N PHE A 133 18.22 -6.96 -5.17
CA PHE A 133 19.21 -7.91 -5.67
C PHE A 133 18.90 -9.38 -5.36
N HIS A 134 17.76 -9.93 -5.79
CA HIS A 134 17.69 -11.39 -5.96
C HIS A 134 16.62 -11.89 -6.96
N PRO A 135 16.98 -12.88 -7.83
CA PRO A 135 16.03 -13.61 -8.67
C PRO A 135 15.15 -14.56 -7.83
N PRO A 136 14.02 -15.08 -8.36
CA PRO A 136 13.03 -15.77 -7.55
C PRO A 136 13.55 -17.15 -7.11
N SER A 137 14.01 -17.25 -5.87
CA SER A 137 14.20 -18.54 -5.19
C SER A 137 13.34 -18.60 -3.94
N SER A 138 12.49 -19.60 -3.93
CA SER A 138 11.70 -20.10 -2.81
C SER A 138 12.59 -20.43 -1.61
N GLN A 139 12.43 -19.74 -0.49
CA GLN A 139 12.86 -20.28 0.81
C GLN A 139 12.10 -19.68 2.00
N LYS A 140 11.66 -20.60 2.86
CA LYS A 140 11.14 -20.37 4.22
C LYS A 140 12.16 -19.61 5.06
N SER A 141 11.71 -18.67 5.89
CA SER A 141 11.79 -18.75 7.37
C SER A 141 11.81 -17.39 8.07
N SER A 142 11.36 -17.46 9.33
CA SER A 142 11.61 -16.57 10.47
C SER A 142 11.14 -15.12 10.37
N SER A 143 10.01 -14.90 11.05
CA SER A 143 9.64 -13.65 11.70
C SER A 143 10.79 -13.03 12.48
N SER A 144 11.35 -11.95 11.96
CA SER A 144 11.94 -10.90 12.78
C SER A 144 10.98 -9.72 12.75
N ALA A 145 10.44 -9.37 13.92
CA ALA A 145 9.73 -8.13 14.10
C ALA A 145 10.72 -6.99 13.90
N THR A 146 10.81 -6.48 12.67
CA THR A 146 11.54 -5.26 12.38
C THR A 146 10.79 -4.13 13.07
N ILE A 147 11.40 -3.60 14.13
CA ILE A 147 10.95 -2.38 14.79
C ILE A 147 10.73 -1.34 13.69
N SER A 148 9.47 -0.93 13.55
CA SER A 148 9.00 -0.10 12.46
C SER A 148 9.88 1.13 12.32
N SER A 149 10.53 1.28 11.17
CA SER A 149 11.29 2.47 10.75
C SER A 149 10.44 3.74 10.80
N ILE A 150 9.11 3.60 10.85
CA ILE A 150 8.14 4.65 11.12
C ILE A 150 8.38 5.28 12.51
N SER A 151 8.76 4.48 13.53
CA SER A 151 8.97 4.98 14.89
C SER A 151 10.23 5.84 15.03
N LEU A 152 11.31 5.55 14.29
CA LEU A 152 12.53 6.36 14.27
C LEU A 152 12.35 7.65 13.46
N ALA A 153 11.57 7.60 12.37
CA ALA A 153 11.22 8.78 11.60
C ALA A 153 10.37 9.77 12.42
N ILE A 154 9.39 9.27 13.20
CA ILE A 154 8.58 10.10 14.10
C ILE A 154 9.44 10.72 15.21
N PHE A 155 10.34 9.95 15.85
CA PHE A 155 11.20 10.45 16.94
C PHE A 155 12.18 11.55 16.47
N SER A 156 12.75 11.40 15.27
CA SER A 156 13.62 12.42 14.67
C SER A 156 12.84 13.71 14.34
N PHE A 157 11.58 13.58 13.90
CA PHE A 157 10.74 14.71 13.51
C PHE A 157 10.24 15.53 14.71
N VAL A 158 9.93 14.90 15.84
CA VAL A 158 9.57 15.60 17.10
C VAL A 158 10.74 16.43 17.64
N LEU A 159 11.98 16.02 17.39
CA LEU A 159 13.17 16.83 17.75
C LEU A 159 13.48 17.94 16.75
N LEU A 160 13.19 17.76 15.46
CA LEU A 160 13.51 18.74 14.41
C LEU A 160 12.50 19.91 14.34
N LEU A 161 11.22 19.66 14.61
CA LEU A 161 10.18 20.71 14.66
C LEU A 161 10.51 21.87 15.61
N PRO A 162 10.88 21.66 16.89
CA PRO A 162 11.25 22.74 17.79
C PRO A 162 12.57 23.43 17.41
N VAL A 163 13.50 22.72 16.77
CA VAL A 163 14.75 23.35 16.27
C VAL A 163 14.45 24.29 15.10
N VAL A 164 13.60 23.89 14.16
CA VAL A 164 13.20 24.76 13.04
C VAL A 164 12.35 25.94 13.53
N ALA A 165 11.45 25.71 14.49
CA ALA A 165 10.65 26.79 15.09
C ALA A 165 11.53 27.79 15.86
N SER A 166 12.51 27.31 16.63
CA SER A 166 13.41 28.17 17.41
C SER A 166 14.38 28.96 16.53
N VAL A 167 14.89 28.36 15.44
CA VAL A 167 15.69 29.08 14.43
C VAL A 167 14.86 30.19 13.79
N ASN A 168 13.63 29.90 13.33
CA ASN A 168 12.75 30.93 12.77
C ASN A 168 12.41 32.03 13.78
N PHE A 169 12.16 31.68 15.04
CA PHE A 169 11.87 32.65 16.10
C PHE A 169 13.07 33.52 16.48
N LEU A 170 14.28 32.96 16.51
CA LEU A 170 15.53 33.71 16.71
C LEU A 170 15.78 34.69 15.55
N PHE A 171 15.57 34.25 14.31
CA PHE A 171 15.70 35.13 13.14
C PHE A 171 14.63 36.24 13.12
N LEU A 172 13.39 35.95 13.55
CA LEU A 172 12.35 36.97 13.74
C LEU A 172 12.73 37.97 14.85
N SER A 173 13.26 37.49 15.96
CA SER A 173 13.67 38.33 17.10
C SER A 173 14.87 39.22 16.75
N LEU A 174 15.84 38.69 15.99
CA LEU A 174 16.96 39.47 15.46
C LEU A 174 16.43 40.52 14.47
N CYS A 175 15.53 40.16 13.55
CA CYS A 175 14.97 41.11 12.59
C CYS A 175 14.18 42.25 13.26
N ASN A 176 13.41 41.94 14.30
CA ASN A 176 12.70 42.94 15.10
C ASN A 176 13.66 43.82 15.93
N SER A 177 14.79 43.26 16.38
CA SER A 177 15.83 43.99 17.11
C SER A 177 16.65 44.93 16.22
N TYR A 178 16.76 44.65 14.92
CA TYR A 178 17.55 45.45 13.97
C TYR A 178 16.73 46.43 13.12
N ASN A 179 15.41 46.56 13.33
CA ASN A 179 14.52 47.51 12.64
C ASN A 179 14.70 47.53 11.10
N LEU A 180 14.93 46.35 10.50
CA LEU A 180 14.93 46.18 9.04
C LEU A 180 13.49 45.97 8.56
N PHE A 181 12.70 47.04 8.54
CA PHE A 181 11.43 47.15 7.80
C PHE A 181 11.60 48.08 6.60
#